data_AF-A0A8J6FCM4-F1
#
_entry.id   AF-A0A8J6FCM4-F1
#
_cell.length_a   1.000
_cell.length_b   1.000
_cell.length_c   1.000
_cell.angle_alpha   90.00
_cell.angle_beta   90.00
_cell.angle_gamma   90.00
#
_symmetry.space_group_name_H-M   'P 1'
#
loop_
_entity.id
_entity.type
_entity.pdbx_description
1 polymer ?
#
loop_
_entity_poly.entity_id
_entity_poly.type
_entity_poly.pdbx_seq_one_letter_code
_entity_poly.pdbx_strand_id
1 'polypeptide(L)' 'TRIIYDRKFLLDRRNSPLAQTPPRRLPDIPGVTSPSTVVEEPKVETNNLNNHDRKTAVGDDAQFEMDI' A
#
# COMPACT_ATOMS: atom_id res chain seq x y z
N THR A 1 26.58 -10.31 -11.76
CA THR A 1 26.39 -9.10 -10.92
C THR A 1 25.04 -9.16 -10.24
N ARG A 2 24.92 -8.78 -8.96
CA ARG A 2 23.64 -8.74 -8.25
C ARG A 2 23.21 -7.28 -8.03
N ILE A 3 21.92 -6.99 -8.17
CA ILE A 3 21.33 -5.68 -7.85
C ILE A 3 20.77 -5.80 -6.42
N ILE A 4 21.25 -4.97 -5.51
CA ILE A 4 20.89 -5.00 -4.08
C ILE A 4 20.54 -3.59 -3.63
N TYR A 5 19.40 -3.44 -2.97
CA TYR A 5 18.94 -2.18 -2.37
C TYR A 5 18.59 -2.43 -0.89
N ASP A 6 18.86 -1.45 -0.04
CA ASP A 6 18.44 -1.50 1.36
C ASP A 6 17.00 -1.01 1.56
N ARG A 7 16.44 -1.25 2.74
CA ARG A 7 15.07 -0.83 3.09
C ARG A 7 14.91 0.68 3.00
N LYS A 8 15.91 1.45 3.44
CA LYS A 8 15.84 2.91 3.50
C LYS A 8 15.72 3.49 2.09
N PHE A 9 16.57 3.05 1.16
CA PHE A 9 16.58 3.48 -0.22
C PHE A 9 15.24 3.20 -0.91
N LEU A 10 14.70 1.98 -0.76
CA LEU A 10 13.42 1.60 -1.37
C LEU A 10 12.27 2.48 -0.86
N LEU A 11 12.22 2.75 0.44
CA LEU A 11 11.20 3.62 1.02
C LEU A 11 11.36 5.07 0.58
N ASP A 12 12.58 5.58 0.47
CA ASP A 12 12.84 6.94 -0.02
C ASP A 12 12.40 7.11 -1.49
N ARG A 13 12.35 6.04 -2.30
CA ARG A 13 11.85 6.09 -3.69
C ARG A 13 10.34 6.30 -3.81
N ARG A 14 9.54 6.04 -2.76
CA ARG A 14 8.07 6.20 -2.80
C ARG A 14 7.63 7.64 -3.12
N ASN A 15 8.48 8.62 -2.81
CA ASN A 15 8.21 10.04 -3.04
C ASN A 15 8.51 10.49 -4.48
N SER A 16 9.03 9.59 -5.33
CA SER A 16 9.25 9.89 -6.75
C SER A 16 7.91 10.12 -7.46
N PRO A 17 7.78 11.14 -8.34
CA PRO A 17 6.58 11.35 -9.14
C PRO A 17 6.17 10.11 -9.95
N LEU A 18 7.15 9.31 -10.40
CA LEU A 18 6.90 8.08 -11.13
C LEU A 18 6.17 7.01 -10.30
N ALA A 19 6.40 6.98 -8.99
CA ALA A 19 5.75 6.03 -8.09
C ALA A 19 4.29 6.40 -7.77
N GLN A 20 3.89 7.65 -8.03
CA GLN A 20 2.53 8.14 -7.81
C GLN A 20 1.61 7.94 -9.02
N THR A 21 2.16 7.51 -10.15
CA THR A 21 1.38 7.25 -11.36
C THR A 21 0.98 5.78 -11.40
N PRO A 22 -0.33 5.42 -11.44
CA PRO A 22 -0.72 4.03 -11.51
C PRO A 22 -0.22 3.33 -12.78
N PRO A 23 0.00 2.00 -12.73
CA PRO A 23 0.38 1.24 -13.91
C PRO A 23 -0.61 1.40 -15.05
N ARG A 24 -0.10 1.48 -16.29
CA ARG A 24 -0.94 1.53 -17.49
C ARG A 24 -1.79 0.25 -17.56
N ARG A 25 -3.08 0.41 -17.85
CA ARG A 25 -4.05 -0.69 -17.95
C ARG A 25 -4.25 -1.46 -16.62
N LEU A 26 -4.12 -0.77 -15.49
CA LEU A 26 -4.53 -1.33 -14.20
C LEU A 26 -6.03 -1.67 -14.26
N PRO A 27 -6.44 -2.92 -13.96
CA PRO A 27 -7.86 -3.29 -13.97
C PRO A 27 -8.61 -2.57 -12.85
N ASP A 28 -9.92 -2.38 -13.03
CA ASP A 28 -10.80 -1.85 -12.01
C ASP A 28 -11.43 -2.99 -11.21
N ILE A 29 -10.79 -3.32 -10.09
CA ILE A 29 -11.23 -4.32 -9.13
C ILE A 29 -11.74 -3.58 -7.88
N PRO A 30 -13.06 -3.62 -7.59
CA PRO A 30 -13.65 -2.94 -6.45
C PRO A 30 -12.97 -3.31 -5.14
N GLY A 31 -12.55 -2.30 -4.36
CA GLY A 31 -11.90 -2.48 -3.06
C GLY A 31 -10.42 -2.91 -3.11
N VAL A 32 -9.84 -3.16 -4.29
CA VAL A 32 -8.44 -3.62 -4.44
C VAL A 32 -7.60 -2.59 -5.18
N THR A 33 -8.10 -2.11 -6.31
CA THR A 33 -7.38 -1.18 -7.19
C THR A 33 -8.13 0.13 -7.28
N SER A 34 -7.40 1.21 -7.49
CA SER A 34 -7.96 2.52 -7.84
C SER A 34 -7.36 2.95 -9.17
N PRO A 35 -7.98 2.60 -10.31
CA PRO A 35 -7.52 3.11 -11.60
C PRO A 35 -7.69 4.63 -11.59
N SER A 36 -6.63 5.38 -11.95
CA SER A 36 -6.73 6.84 -12.04
C SER A 36 -7.77 7.26 -13.07
N THR A 37 -8.91 7.78 -12.62
CA THR A 37 -9.69 8.71 -13.43
C THR A 37 -8.81 9.94 -13.64
N VAL A 38 -8.38 10.19 -14.88
CA VAL A 38 -7.62 11.36 -15.27
C VAL A 38 -8.52 12.59 -15.08
N VAL A 39 -8.60 13.12 -13.87
CA VAL A 39 -9.18 14.44 -13.60
C VAL A 39 -8.29 15.13 -12.58
N GLU A 40 -7.85 16.31 -12.98
CA GLU A 40 -6.95 17.22 -12.31
C GLU A 40 -7.36 17.47 -10.86
N GLU A 41 -6.43 17.25 -9.91
CA GLU A 41 -6.18 18.13 -8.75
C GLU A 41 -5.02 17.59 -7.90
N PRO A 42 -4.13 18.45 -7.37
CA PRO A 42 -3.00 18.04 -6.55
C PRO A 42 -3.46 17.89 -5.10
N LYS A 43 -4.19 16.82 -4.79
CA LYS A 43 -4.41 16.48 -3.39
C LYS A 43 -3.33 15.48 -2.98
N VAL A 44 -2.32 16.03 -2.32
CA VAL A 44 -1.35 15.27 -1.52
C VAL A 44 -2.14 14.58 -0.41
N GLU A 45 -2.77 13.45 -0.72
CA GLU A 45 -3.27 12.52 0.28
C GLU A 45 -2.19 11.45 0.42
N THR A 46 -1.26 11.72 1.33
CA THR A 46 -0.43 10.71 1.95
C THR A 46 -1.32 9.68 2.65
N ASN A 47 -1.89 8.74 1.90
CA ASN A 47 -2.51 7.54 2.47
C ASN A 47 -1.40 6.56 2.88
N ASN A 48 -0.59 7.00 3.85
CA ASN A 48 -0.02 6.08 4.82
C ASN A 48 -1.17 5.73 5.77
N LEU A 49 -2.00 4.75 5.44
CA LEU A 49 -2.68 3.99 6.49
C LEU A 49 -1.59 3.17 7.20
N ASN A 50 -0.90 3.85 8.11
CA ASN A 50 -0.34 3.24 9.30
C ASN A 50 -1.53 2.68 10.11
N ASN A 51 -2.01 1.50 9.73
CA ASN A 51 -2.87 0.71 10.62
C ASN A 51 -1.97 -0.08 11.57
N HIS A 52 -1.30 0.63 12.47
CA HIS A 52 -0.71 -0.02 13.62
C HIS A 52 -0.71 0.93 14.81
N ASP A 53 -1.87 1.14 15.43
CA ASP A 53 -1.93 1.49 16.85
C ASP A 53 -3.25 1.04 17.53
N ARG A 54 -3.12 -0.14 18.16
CA ARG A 54 -3.58 -0.52 19.51
C ARG A 54 -5.05 -0.35 19.92
N LYS A 55 -5.73 -1.50 20.09
CA LYS A 55 -6.60 -1.74 21.24
C LYS A 55 -6.09 -2.94 22.04
N THR A 56 -6.03 -2.73 23.34
CA THR A 56 -5.56 -3.60 24.41
C THR A 56 -6.52 -4.77 24.67
N ALA A 57 -5.94 -5.91 25.05
CA ALA A 57 -6.48 -6.93 25.98
C ALA A 57 -7.52 -7.96 25.50
N VAL A 58 -7.08 -9.22 25.58
CA VAL A 58 -7.81 -10.50 25.76
C VAL A 58 -8.57 -11.04 24.54
N GLY A 59 -8.06 -12.18 24.05
CA GLY A 59 -8.66 -13.01 23.01
C GLY A 59 -7.60 -13.93 22.44
N ASP A 60 -7.03 -14.78 23.30
CA ASP A 60 -6.13 -15.87 22.93
C ASP A 60 -6.94 -16.98 22.26
N ASP A 61 -7.52 -16.73 21.09
CA ASP A 61 -8.22 -17.75 20.30
C ASP A 61 -7.99 -17.49 18.80
N ALA A 62 -6.93 -18.14 18.30
CA ALA A 62 -6.63 -18.53 16.93
C ALA A 62 -6.83 -17.51 15.79
N GLN A 63 -5.83 -16.65 15.58
CA GLN A 63 -5.65 -15.90 14.32
C GLN A 63 -5.47 -16.82 13.08
N PHE A 64 -5.35 -18.15 13.25
CA PHE A 64 -5.35 -19.12 12.15
C PHE A 64 -6.11 -20.39 12.56
N GLU A 65 -7.41 -20.43 12.31
CA GLU A 65 -8.12 -21.70 12.15
C GLU A 65 -8.53 -21.83 10.68
N MET A 66 -7.92 -22.79 10.01
CA MET A 66 -8.22 -23.18 8.63
C MET A 66 -8.99 -24.49 8.70
N ASP A 67 -10.30 -24.42 8.54
CA ASP A 67 -11.11 -25.62 8.33
C ASP A 67 -10.99 -26.08 6.87
N ILE A 68 -10.54 -27.32 6.70
CA ILE A 68 -10.53 -28.09 5.44
C ILE A 68 -11.82 -28.89 5.26
#